data_AF-A0A0S7YU34-F1
#
_entry.id   AF-A0A0S7YU34-F1
#
_cell.length_a   1.000
_cell.length_b   1.000
_cell.length_c   1.000
_cell.angle_alpha   90.00
_cell.angle_beta   90.00
_cell.angle_gamma   90.00
#
_symmetry.space_group_name_H-M   'P 1'
#
loop_
_entity.id
_entity.type
_entity.pdbx_description
1 polymer ?
#
loop_
_entity_poly.entity_id
_entity_poly.type
_entity_poly.pdbx_seq_one_letter_code
_entity_poly.pdbx_strand_id
1 'polypeptide(L)'
;MSILNEYGTAGFQRGVNRVRLAVLKLAAGDLGALCREIDVAKKDYHDVLASAEYPGYMQKIPPSADLAEAERERIIRADWTQDQTWLNGKQDERSK
;
A
#
# COMPACT_ATOMS: atom_id res chain seq x y z
N MET A 1 -7.48 -16.84 -15.89
CA MET A 1 -7.05 -15.46 -15.57
C MET A 1 -6.71 -15.39 -14.10
N SER A 2 -5.67 -14.65 -13.71
CA SER A 2 -5.32 -14.43 -12.29
C SER A 2 -6.05 -13.18 -11.77
N ILE A 3 -6.42 -13.18 -10.48
CA ILE A 3 -7.10 -12.06 -9.80
C ILE A 3 -6.31 -10.75 -9.95
N LEU A 4 -4.98 -10.81 -9.90
CA LEU A 4 -4.12 -9.64 -10.11
C LEU A 4 -4.27 -9.00 -11.50
N ASN A 5 -4.62 -9.80 -12.51
CA ASN A 5 -4.77 -9.32 -13.88
C ASN A 5 -6.06 -8.54 -14.12
N GLU A 6 -6.96 -8.50 -13.13
CA GLU A 6 -8.19 -7.72 -13.22
C GLU A 6 -7.93 -6.21 -13.09
N TYR A 7 -6.85 -5.81 -12.39
CA TYR A 7 -6.39 -4.43 -12.36
C TYR A 7 -5.46 -4.11 -13.54
N GLY A 8 -5.65 -2.94 -14.17
CA GLY A 8 -4.94 -2.49 -15.37
C GLY A 8 -5.70 -2.74 -16.68
N THR A 9 -6.98 -3.09 -16.60
CA THR A 9 -7.85 -3.37 -17.76
C THR A 9 -8.60 -2.14 -18.24
N ALA A 10 -8.85 -1.16 -17.36
CA ALA A 10 -9.55 0.07 -17.70
C ALA A 10 -8.58 1.19 -18.11
N GLY A 11 -8.99 2.03 -19.07
CA GLY A 11 -8.15 3.08 -19.66
C GLY A 11 -7.69 4.18 -18.69
N PHE A 12 -8.28 4.28 -17.50
CA PHE A 12 -7.88 5.22 -16.44
C PHE A 12 -6.93 4.61 -15.40
N GLN A 13 -6.77 3.27 -15.38
CA GLN A 13 -5.88 2.59 -14.46
C GLN A 13 -4.43 2.81 -14.89
N ARG A 14 -3.58 3.18 -13.94
CA ARG A 14 -2.16 3.51 -14.15
C ARG A 14 -1.30 2.75 -13.16
N GLY A 15 0.00 2.70 -13.44
CA GLY A 15 0.99 2.11 -12.52
C GLY A 15 0.73 0.63 -12.22
N VAL A 16 0.32 -0.17 -13.21
CA VAL A 16 -0.16 -1.55 -13.05
C VAL A 16 0.74 -2.39 -12.13
N ASN A 17 2.06 -2.37 -12.36
CA ASN A 17 2.99 -3.15 -11.54
C ASN A 17 3.08 -2.64 -10.09
N ARG A 18 3.14 -1.32 -9.91
CA ARG A 18 3.22 -0.68 -8.57
C ARG A 18 1.96 -0.97 -7.75
N VAL A 19 0.78 -0.84 -8.37
CA VAL A 19 -0.50 -1.11 -7.71
C VAL A 19 -0.66 -2.61 -7.40
N ARG A 20 -0.35 -3.50 -8.36
CA ARG A 20 -0.40 -4.94 -8.10
C ARG A 20 0.55 -5.37 -6.97
N LEU A 21 1.72 -4.75 -6.89
CA LEU A 21 2.66 -5.00 -5.80
C LEU A 21 2.15 -4.48 -4.46
N ALA A 22 1.55 -3.28 -4.42
CA ALA A 22 0.89 -2.73 -3.25
C ALA A 22 -0.26 -3.63 -2.77
N VAL A 23 -1.09 -4.13 -3.69
CA VAL A 23 -2.14 -5.11 -3.41
C VAL A 23 -1.57 -6.37 -2.77
N LEU A 24 -0.46 -6.91 -3.30
CA LEU A 24 0.20 -8.08 -2.71
C LEU A 24 0.74 -7.81 -1.30
N LYS A 25 1.34 -6.63 -1.09
CA LYS A 25 1.83 -6.19 0.22
C LYS A 25 0.69 -6.15 1.25
N LEU A 26 -0.44 -5.55 0.89
CA LEU A 26 -1.62 -5.42 1.75
C LEU A 26 -2.34 -6.75 1.98
N ALA A 27 -2.34 -7.64 0.99
CA ALA A 27 -2.93 -8.96 1.10
C ALA A 27 -2.15 -9.88 2.05
N ALA A 28 -0.82 -9.71 2.15
CA ALA A 28 0.05 -10.48 3.06
C ALA A 28 -0.14 -12.01 2.98
N GLY A 29 -0.46 -12.53 1.79
CA GLY A 29 -0.72 -13.96 1.54
C GLY A 29 -2.18 -14.40 1.73
N ASP A 30 -3.08 -13.52 2.17
CA ASP A 30 -4.51 -13.80 2.30
C ASP A 30 -5.28 -13.52 1.00
N LEU A 31 -6.01 -14.53 0.51
CA LEU A 31 -6.75 -14.44 -0.75
C LEU A 31 -7.98 -13.52 -0.65
N GLY A 32 -8.64 -13.47 0.51
CA GLY A 32 -9.80 -12.60 0.72
C GLY A 32 -9.40 -11.12 0.68
N ALA A 33 -8.30 -10.79 1.35
CA ALA A 33 -7.66 -9.47 1.29
C ALA A 33 -7.20 -9.14 -0.12
N LEU A 34 -6.61 -10.09 -0.86
CA LEU A 34 -6.24 -9.88 -2.26
C LEU A 34 -7.42 -9.42 -3.12
N CYS A 35 -8.56 -10.13 -3.05
CA CYS A 35 -9.77 -9.77 -3.78
C CYS A 35 -10.28 -8.38 -3.37
N ARG A 36 -10.34 -8.11 -2.06
CA ARG A 36 -10.78 -6.81 -1.53
C ARG A 36 -9.93 -5.67 -2.07
N GLU A 37 -8.60 -5.78 -2.00
CA GLU A 37 -7.69 -4.71 -2.42
C GLU A 37 -7.69 -4.51 -3.95
N ILE A 38 -7.91 -5.56 -4.74
CA ILE A 38 -8.17 -5.41 -6.18
C ILE A 38 -9.44 -4.60 -6.44
N ASP A 39 -10.51 -4.84 -5.69
CA ASP A 39 -11.76 -4.10 -5.86
C ASP A 39 -11.65 -2.64 -5.38
N VAL A 40 -10.82 -2.36 -4.37
CA VAL A 40 -10.46 -0.98 -4.00
C VAL A 40 -9.66 -0.34 -5.13
N ALA A 41 -8.62 -1.01 -5.64
CA ALA A 41 -7.78 -0.49 -6.72
C ALA A 41 -8.58 -0.15 -7.99
N LYS A 42 -9.59 -0.96 -8.33
CA LYS A 42 -10.48 -0.70 -9.47
C LYS A 42 -11.26 0.61 -9.34
N LYS A 43 -11.60 1.03 -8.11
CA LYS A 43 -12.35 2.25 -7.81
C LYS A 43 -11.41 3.46 -7.68
N ASP A 44 -10.41 3.33 -6.82
CA ASP A 44 -9.34 4.32 -6.67
C ASP A 44 -8.04 3.61 -6.28
N TYR A 45 -7.08 3.62 -7.20
CA TYR A 45 -5.78 2.99 -6.96
C TYR A 45 -4.89 3.82 -6.02
N HIS A 46 -5.19 5.10 -5.78
CA HIS A 46 -4.42 5.92 -4.86
C HIS A 46 -4.60 5.45 -3.41
N ASP A 47 -5.80 4.99 -3.03
CA ASP A 47 -6.05 4.46 -1.68
C ASP A 47 -5.20 3.22 -1.39
N VAL A 48 -5.04 2.36 -2.40
CA VAL A 48 -4.19 1.16 -2.31
C VAL A 48 -2.72 1.54 -2.19
N LEU A 49 -2.25 2.50 -3.01
CA LEU A 49 -0.87 2.98 -2.93
C LEU A 49 -0.59 3.67 -1.59
N ALA A 50 -1.47 4.57 -1.14
CA ALA A 50 -1.32 5.28 0.11
C ALA A 50 -1.33 4.33 1.31
N SER A 51 -2.23 3.35 1.32
CA SER A 51 -2.31 2.35 2.40
C SER A 51 -1.10 1.42 2.43
N ALA A 52 -0.54 1.08 1.27
CA ALA A 52 0.62 0.21 1.19
C ALA A 52 1.94 0.94 1.50
N GLU A 53 2.14 2.14 0.94
CA GLU A 53 3.42 2.86 0.99
C GLU A 53 3.49 3.85 2.16
N TYR A 54 2.35 4.36 2.64
CA TYR A 54 2.26 5.35 3.71
C TYR A 54 1.21 4.98 4.80
N PRO A 55 1.28 3.77 5.38
CA PRO A 55 0.27 3.31 6.34
C PRO A 55 0.22 4.16 7.61
N GLY A 56 1.38 4.61 8.12
CA GLY A 56 1.47 5.48 9.27
C GLY A 56 0.85 6.85 9.00
N TYR A 57 1.11 7.41 7.82
CA TYR A 57 0.47 8.66 7.38
C TYR A 57 -1.05 8.54 7.36
N MET A 58 -1.58 7.49 6.72
CA MET A 58 -3.02 7.25 6.59
C MET A 58 -3.73 7.06 7.95
N GLN A 59 -3.04 6.51 8.94
CA GLN A 59 -3.62 6.24 10.27
C GLN A 59 -3.46 7.40 11.25
N LYS A 60 -2.31 8.07 11.23
CA LYS A 60 -1.92 9.02 12.30
C LYS A 60 -2.19 10.47 11.95
N ILE A 61 -2.40 10.79 10.67
CA ILE A 61 -2.56 12.17 10.20
C ILE A 61 -3.99 12.32 9.66
N PRO A 62 -4.97 12.64 10.51
CA PRO A 62 -6.29 13.00 10.02
C PRO A 62 -6.20 14.29 9.19
N PRO A 63 -7.10 14.52 8.23
CA PRO A 63 -7.08 15.71 7.37
C PRO A 63 -7.10 17.05 8.13
N SER A 64 -7.57 17.05 9.38
CA SER A 64 -7.69 18.21 10.25
C SER A 64 -6.57 18.32 11.32
N ALA A 65 -5.58 17.43 11.31
CA ALA A 65 -4.51 17.50 12.30
C ALA A 65 -3.57 18.68 12.04
N ASP A 66 -3.44 19.54 13.05
CA ASP A 66 -2.36 20.52 13.12
C ASP A 66 -1.13 19.83 13.74
N LEU A 67 -0.43 19.06 12.92
CA LEU A 67 0.82 18.39 13.27
C LEU A 67 1.98 19.29 12.89
N ALA A 68 2.94 19.46 13.81
CA ALA A 68 4.21 20.09 13.47
C ALA A 68 4.86 19.36 12.29
N GLU A 69 5.35 20.12 11.31
CA GLU A 69 5.94 19.57 10.07
C GLU A 69 6.99 18.49 10.35
N ALA A 70 7.81 18.69 11.38
CA ALA A 70 8.83 17.73 11.79
C ALA A 70 8.27 16.35 12.14
N GLU A 71 7.09 16.27 12.75
CA GLU A 71 6.44 15.00 13.10
C GLU A 71 5.82 14.33 11.87
N ARG A 72 5.23 15.14 10.96
CA ARG A 72 4.73 14.66 9.67
C ARG A 72 5.86 14.03 8.85
N GLU A 73 7.01 14.70 8.75
CA GLU A 73 8.18 14.18 8.05
C GLU A 73 8.74 12.90 8.69
N ARG A 74 8.68 12.76 10.02
CA ARG A 74 9.12 11.54 10.71
C ARG A 74 8.25 10.36 10.34
N ILE A 75 6.93 10.54 10.31
CA ILE A 75 5.97 9.50 9.92
C ILE A 75 6.22 9.07 8.48
N ILE A 76 6.35 10.03 7.55
CA ILE A 76 6.61 9.75 6.13
C ILE A 76 7.93 8.99 5.95
N ARG A 77 9.00 9.40 6.64
CA ARG A 77 10.31 8.71 6.58
C ARG A 77 10.25 7.29 7.15
N ALA A 78 9.49 7.07 8.21
CA ALA A 78 9.32 5.75 8.79
C ALA A 78 8.58 4.80 7.84
N ASP A 79 7.48 5.27 7.24
CA ASP A 79 6.71 4.53 6.25
C ASP A 79 7.56 4.18 5.01
N TRP A 80 8.31 5.16 4.48
CA TRP A 80 9.23 4.94 3.36
C TRP A 80 10.28 3.87 3.68
N THR A 81 10.87 3.92 4.87
CA THR A 81 11.88 2.94 5.32
C THR A 81 11.28 1.54 5.42
N GLN A 82 10.06 1.42 5.95
CA GLN A 82 9.34 0.15 6.04
C GLN A 82 9.07 -0.43 4.64
N ASP A 83 8.59 0.38 3.70
CA ASP A 83 8.31 -0.06 2.34
C ASP A 83 9.58 -0.54 1.62
N GLN A 84 10.67 0.24 1.69
CA GLN A 84 11.96 -0.14 1.14
C GLN A 84 12.52 -1.42 1.77
N THR A 85 12.34 -1.62 3.08
CA THR A 85 12.78 -2.84 3.77
C THR A 85 12.02 -4.07 3.27
N TRP A 86 10.71 -3.94 3.10
CA TRP A 86 9.84 -4.99 2.57
C TRP A 86 10.19 -5.34 1.11
N LEU A 87 10.38 -4.32 0.25
CA LEU A 87 10.75 -4.51 -1.16
C LEU A 87 12.10 -5.21 -1.33
N ASN A 88 13.07 -4.91 -0.46
CA ASN A 88 14.41 -5.50 -0.53
C ASN A 88 14.53 -6.86 0.18
N GLY A 89 13.40 -7.45 0.61
CA GLY A 89 13.38 -8.83 1.11
C GLY A 89 14.07 -9.02 2.46
N LYS A 90 14.29 -7.96 3.24
CA LYS A 90 14.68 -8.09 4.65
C LYS A 90 13.45 -8.44 5.46
N GLN A 91 12.93 -9.65 5.25
CA GLN A 91 12.00 -10.24 6.20
C GLN A 91 12.79 -10.51 7.47
N ASP A 92 12.47 -9.77 8.53
CA ASP A 92 12.61 -10.32 9.87
C ASP A 92 11.83 -11.63 9.88
N GLU A 93 12.53 -12.67 10.29
CA GLU A 93 12.10 -14.05 10.50
C GLU A 93 10.66 -14.13 11.03
N ARG A 94 9.66 -14.18 10.14
CA ARG A 94 8.26 -14.37 10.57
C ARG A 94 7.88 -15.83 10.49
N SER A 95 7.74 -16.36 11.70
CA SER A 95 6.99 -17.54 12.13
C SER A 95 7.78 -18.84 12.21
N LYS A 96 8.42 -19.03 13.38
CA LYS A 96 8.28 -20.28 14.13
C LYS A 96 6.95 -20.26 14.89
#